data_AF-A0A840R8R5-F1
#
_entry.id   AF-A0A840R8R5-F1
#
_cell.length_a   1.000
_cell.length_b   1.000
_cell.length_c   1.000
_cell.angle_alpha   90.00
_cell.angle_beta   90.00
_cell.angle_gamma   90.00
#
_symmetry.space_group_name_H-M   'P 1'
#
loop_
_entity.id
_entity.type
_entity.pdbx_description
1 polymer ?
#
loop_
_entity_poly.entity_id
_entity_poly.type
_entity_poly.pdbx_seq_one_letter_code
_entity_poly.pdbx_strand_id
1 'polypeptide(L)'
;MEISEKLLKKDAKLSECRKYRFALWRIWDDSKPHVMFIGLNPSTANETEDDPTLTRCINYAKSWGFGGVCMANLFAFRATAPEDMLTACDPVGHENDKWLIKLSGKAGLVVAAWGNTGCHIGRSHQVKQLLPNLHCLKMNKSGEPAHPLYQKSNLLPKQMCT
;
A
#
# COMPACT_ATOMS: atom_id res chain seq x y z
N MET A 1 25.29 -11.93 -11.19
CA MET A 1 24.20 -12.92 -11.35
C MET A 1 22.94 -12.12 -11.66
N GLU A 2 22.71 -11.88 -12.94
CA GLU A 2 21.58 -11.07 -13.44
C GLU A 2 20.28 -11.81 -13.17
N ILE A 3 19.43 -11.25 -12.32
CA ILE A 3 18.05 -11.71 -12.18
C ILE A 3 17.35 -11.27 -13.48
N SER A 4 17.06 -12.23 -14.36
CA SER A 4 16.41 -11.94 -15.64
C SER A 4 15.05 -11.26 -15.40
N GLU A 5 14.76 -10.21 -16.16
CA GLU A 5 13.47 -9.50 -16.18
C GLU A 5 12.25 -10.40 -16.54
N LYS A 6 12.48 -11.67 -16.86
CA LYS A 6 11.51 -12.58 -17.49
C LYS A 6 10.38 -13.12 -16.60
N LEU A 7 10.29 -12.80 -15.31
CA LEU A 7 9.26 -13.35 -14.39
C LEU A 7 8.55 -12.32 -13.50
N LEU A 8 8.68 -11.01 -13.77
CA LEU A 8 7.94 -9.99 -13.02
C LEU A 8 6.44 -10.08 -13.32
N LYS A 9 5.67 -10.68 -12.41
CA LYS A 9 4.21 -10.72 -12.49
C LYS A 9 3.66 -9.36 -12.04
N LYS A 10 3.00 -8.65 -12.96
CA LYS A 10 2.28 -7.40 -12.72
C LYS A 10 0.78 -7.66 -12.80
N ASP A 11 0.03 -7.28 -11.78
CA ASP A 11 -1.43 -7.42 -11.76
C ASP A 11 -2.06 -6.24 -10.99
N ALA A 12 -3.33 -5.94 -11.24
CA ALA A 12 -4.08 -4.93 -10.54
C ALA A 12 -5.56 -5.33 -10.43
N LYS A 13 -6.16 -5.09 -9.26
CA LYS A 13 -7.60 -5.22 -9.10
C LYS A 13 -8.25 -3.85 -9.04
N LEU A 14 -9.11 -3.58 -10.01
CA LEU A 14 -9.97 -2.41 -10.07
C LEU A 14 -11.45 -2.80 -9.96
N SER A 15 -12.27 -1.84 -9.55
CA SER A 15 -13.73 -1.89 -9.75
C SER A 15 -14.08 -1.90 -11.24
N GLU A 16 -15.25 -2.39 -11.61
CA GLU A 16 -15.74 -2.39 -13.00
C GLU A 16 -15.76 -0.99 -13.63
N CYS A 17 -16.18 0.03 -12.88
CA CYS A 17 -16.18 1.42 -13.32
C CYS A 17 -14.78 2.06 -13.36
N ARG A 18 -13.73 1.32 -12.98
CA ARG A 18 -12.31 1.72 -12.90
C ARG A 18 -12.01 2.96 -12.04
N LYS A 19 -12.99 3.47 -11.28
CA LYS A 19 -12.81 4.58 -10.33
C LYS A 19 -12.07 4.15 -9.06
N TYR A 20 -12.13 2.86 -8.72
CA TYR A 20 -11.48 2.32 -7.52
C TYR A 20 -10.40 1.32 -7.89
N ARG A 21 -9.25 1.36 -7.20
CA ARG A 21 -8.20 0.34 -7.25
C ARG A 21 -8.01 -0.25 -5.86
N PHE A 22 -8.31 -1.53 -5.73
CA PHE A 22 -8.22 -2.27 -4.48
C PHE A 22 -6.82 -2.85 -4.24
N ALA A 23 -6.11 -3.20 -5.31
CA ALA A 23 -4.79 -3.81 -5.21
C ALA A 23 -3.94 -3.55 -6.47
N LEU A 24 -2.62 -3.53 -6.28
CA LEU A 24 -1.60 -3.52 -7.33
C LEU A 24 -0.43 -4.40 -6.91
N TRP A 25 -0.08 -5.41 -7.70
CA TRP A 25 0.97 -6.36 -7.39
C TRP A 25 2.19 -6.20 -8.29
N ARG A 26 3.36 -6.47 -7.68
CA ARG A 26 4.64 -6.69 -8.36
C ARG A 26 5.32 -7.87 -7.66
N ILE A 27 5.34 -9.03 -8.32
CA ILE A 27 5.94 -10.26 -7.77
C ILE A 27 7.13 -10.65 -8.63
N TRP A 28 8.31 -10.77 -8.03
CA TRP A 28 9.57 -11.17 -8.70
C TRP A 28 10.05 -12.55 -8.27
N ASP A 29 9.55 -13.10 -7.16
CA ASP A 29 9.87 -14.43 -6.66
C ASP A 29 8.61 -14.98 -5.96
N ASP A 30 7.87 -15.88 -6.61
CA ASP A 30 6.62 -16.43 -6.08
C ASP A 30 6.83 -17.56 -5.05
N SER A 31 8.09 -17.99 -4.85
CA SER A 31 8.44 -18.93 -3.78
C SER A 31 8.51 -18.27 -2.39
N LYS A 32 8.45 -16.93 -2.34
CA LYS A 32 8.57 -16.13 -1.11
C LYS A 32 7.30 -15.32 -0.83
N PRO A 33 7.03 -14.96 0.44
CA PRO A 33 5.93 -14.06 0.76
C PRO A 33 6.13 -12.67 0.15
N HIS A 34 5.04 -11.92 0.04
CA HIS A 34 5.06 -10.51 -0.38
C HIS A 34 4.73 -9.58 0.80
N VAL A 35 5.14 -8.32 0.69
CA VAL A 35 4.78 -7.25 1.62
C VAL A 35 3.56 -6.51 1.11
N MET A 36 2.55 -6.33 1.96
CA MET A 36 1.46 -5.41 1.69
C MET A 36 1.82 -4.02 2.23
N PHE A 37 1.78 -3.00 1.37
CA PHE A 37 1.89 -1.60 1.79
C PHE A 37 0.52 -0.93 1.67
N ILE A 38 0.11 -0.19 2.70
CA ILE A 38 -1.15 0.56 2.73
C ILE A 38 -0.84 2.05 2.60
N GLY A 39 -1.07 2.59 1.41
CA GLY A 39 -0.95 4.01 1.09
C GLY A 39 -2.22 4.81 1.39
N LEU A 40 -2.22 6.09 1.03
CA LEU A 40 -3.38 6.97 1.22
C LEU A 40 -4.47 6.65 0.20
N ASN A 41 -4.19 6.90 -1.08
CA ASN A 41 -5.08 6.67 -2.21
C ASN A 41 -4.25 6.26 -3.45
N PRO A 42 -4.82 5.46 -4.36
CA PRO A 42 -4.14 5.11 -5.59
C PRO A 42 -4.05 6.31 -6.54
N SER A 43 -2.88 6.51 -7.13
CA SER A 43 -2.72 7.40 -8.27
C SER A 43 -3.39 6.84 -9.53
N THR A 44 -3.72 7.72 -10.47
CA THR A 44 -4.28 7.33 -11.78
C THR A 44 -3.22 6.74 -12.71
N ALA A 45 -1.93 6.86 -12.35
CA ALA A 45 -0.79 6.45 -13.16
C ALA A 45 -0.94 5.02 -13.70
N ASN A 46 -0.55 4.86 -14.97
CA ASN A 46 -0.76 3.66 -15.77
C ASN A 46 -0.30 2.42 -15.00
N GLU A 47 -1.15 1.38 -14.97
CA GLU A 47 -0.93 0.12 -14.24
C GLU A 47 0.39 -0.58 -14.63
N THR A 48 1.01 -0.17 -15.73
CA THR A 48 2.25 -0.66 -16.32
C THR A 48 3.53 -0.01 -15.76
N GLU A 49 3.48 1.26 -15.36
CA GLU A 49 4.64 2.05 -14.93
C GLU A 49 4.72 2.13 -13.41
N ASP A 50 5.93 1.99 -12.87
CA ASP A 50 6.16 2.04 -11.44
C ASP A 50 6.46 3.48 -11.01
N ASP A 51 5.58 4.05 -10.19
CA ASP A 51 5.81 5.38 -9.63
C ASP A 51 6.93 5.37 -8.56
N PRO A 52 7.44 6.54 -8.12
CA PRO A 52 8.51 6.61 -7.12
C PRO A 52 8.15 5.93 -5.79
N THR A 53 6.87 5.92 -5.41
CA THR A 53 6.40 5.28 -4.18
C THR A 53 6.43 3.76 -4.30
N LEU A 54 5.92 3.21 -5.40
CA LEU A 54 5.97 1.78 -5.68
C LEU A 54 7.42 1.29 -5.78
N THR A 55 8.26 2.01 -6.53
CA THR A 55 9.70 1.71 -6.63
C THR A 55 10.34 1.66 -5.24
N ARG A 56 9.97 2.61 -4.36
CA ARG A 56 10.46 2.64 -2.99
C ARG A 56 10.02 1.42 -2.18
N CYS A 57 8.75 1.06 -2.25
CA CYS A 57 8.20 -0.11 -1.58
C CYS A 57 8.84 -1.42 -2.07
N ILE A 58 9.07 -1.56 -3.38
CA ILE A 58 9.77 -2.71 -3.98
C ILE A 58 11.18 -2.84 -3.38
N ASN A 59 11.93 -1.73 -3.30
CA ASN A 59 13.29 -1.74 -2.78
C ASN A 59 13.34 -2.14 -1.30
N TYR A 60 12.39 -1.68 -0.48
CA TYR A 60 12.26 -2.14 0.91
C TYR A 60 11.96 -3.64 0.98
N ALA A 61 10.95 -4.11 0.26
CA ALA A 61 10.58 -5.52 0.28
C ALA A 61 11.73 -6.43 -0.18
N LYS A 62 12.47 -6.03 -1.23
CA LYS A 62 13.70 -6.73 -1.66
C LYS A 62 14.77 -6.74 -0.57
N SER A 63 15.04 -5.60 0.08
CA SER A 63 16.07 -5.53 1.13
C SER A 63 15.71 -6.33 2.38
N TRP A 64 14.41 -6.56 2.62
CA TRP A 64 13.91 -7.43 3.69
C TRP A 64 13.76 -8.90 3.28
N GLY A 65 14.13 -9.26 2.04
CA GLY A 65 14.14 -10.64 1.56
C GLY A 65 12.79 -11.18 1.06
N PHE A 66 11.80 -10.32 0.80
CA PHE A 66 10.50 -10.73 0.27
C PHE A 66 10.52 -10.94 -1.25
N GLY A 67 9.52 -11.66 -1.76
CA GLY A 67 9.35 -12.00 -3.17
C GLY A 67 8.45 -11.08 -3.98
N GLY A 68 7.81 -10.11 -3.32
CA GLY A 68 6.91 -9.18 -3.99
C GLY A 68 6.35 -8.08 -3.11
N VAL A 69 5.59 -7.18 -3.74
CA VAL A 69 4.75 -6.19 -3.08
C VAL A 69 3.30 -6.26 -3.55
N CYS A 70 2.38 -5.94 -2.64
CA CYS A 70 0.99 -5.62 -2.91
C CYS A 70 0.69 -4.22 -2.36
N MET A 71 0.38 -3.27 -3.23
CA MET A 71 -0.09 -1.95 -2.81
C MET A 71 -1.61 -1.98 -2.62
N ALA A 72 -2.06 -1.60 -1.43
CA ALA A 72 -3.45 -1.27 -1.12
C ALA A 72 -3.50 0.16 -0.55
N ASN A 73 -4.69 0.69 -0.28
CA ASN A 73 -4.86 2.07 0.17
C ASN A 73 -5.99 2.21 1.19
N LEU A 74 -5.90 3.22 2.05
CA LEU A 74 -7.00 3.58 2.95
C LEU A 74 -8.26 3.92 2.17
N PHE A 75 -8.10 4.63 1.06
CA PHE A 75 -9.15 5.05 0.13
C PHE A 75 -8.90 4.40 -1.22
N ALA A 76 -9.85 3.65 -1.76
CA ALA A 76 -9.66 2.98 -3.05
C ALA A 76 -9.86 3.93 -4.25
N PHE A 77 -10.47 5.10 -4.04
CA PHE A 77 -10.74 6.05 -5.12
C PHE A 77 -9.45 6.54 -5.78
N ARG A 78 -9.37 6.39 -7.10
CA ARG A 78 -8.19 6.74 -7.90
C ARG A 78 -8.17 8.23 -8.17
N ALA A 79 -7.10 8.86 -7.71
CA ALA A 79 -6.83 10.27 -7.93
C ALA A 79 -5.33 10.53 -7.90
N THR A 80 -4.82 11.35 -8.82
CA THR A 80 -3.42 11.77 -8.80
C THR A 80 -3.17 12.75 -7.66
N ALA A 81 -4.10 13.70 -7.47
CA ALA A 81 -4.08 14.68 -6.41
C ALA A 81 -4.92 14.15 -5.23
N PRO A 82 -4.37 14.07 -3.99
CA PRO A 82 -5.13 13.65 -2.82
C PRO A 82 -6.38 14.51 -2.58
N GLU A 83 -6.37 15.78 -2.97
CA GLU A 83 -7.47 16.73 -2.83
C GLU A 83 -8.75 16.25 -3.55
N ASP A 84 -8.60 15.61 -4.71
CA ASP A 84 -9.73 15.03 -5.44
C ASP A 84 -10.32 13.82 -4.71
N MET A 85 -9.47 13.06 -4.01
CA MET A 85 -9.93 11.95 -3.17
C MET A 85 -10.69 12.49 -1.94
N LEU A 86 -10.22 13.56 -1.32
CA LEU A 86 -10.87 14.16 -0.15
C LEU A 86 -12.26 14.74 -0.44
N THR A 87 -12.54 15.07 -1.70
CA THR A 87 -13.82 15.64 -2.14
C THR A 87 -14.74 14.62 -2.83
N ALA A 88 -14.28 13.39 -3.04
CA ALA A 88 -15.10 12.34 -3.63
C ALA A 88 -16.26 11.94 -2.71
N CYS A 89 -17.44 11.66 -3.28
CA CYS A 89 -18.63 11.27 -2.53
C CYS A 89 -18.45 9.94 -1.76
N ASP A 90 -17.76 8.97 -2.38
CA ASP A 90 -17.35 7.72 -1.75
C ASP A 90 -15.86 7.51 -2.05
N PRO A 91 -14.94 8.02 -1.21
CA PRO A 91 -13.50 7.87 -1.41
C PRO A 91 -13.00 6.49 -0.98
N VAL A 92 -13.70 5.85 -0.03
CA VAL A 92 -13.30 4.55 0.52
C VAL A 92 -13.51 3.47 -0.52
N GLY A 93 -14.67 3.46 -1.18
CA GLY A 93 -15.11 2.42 -2.12
C GLY A 93 -15.67 1.20 -1.38
N HIS A 94 -16.91 0.82 -1.70
CA HIS A 94 -17.69 -0.21 -1.01
C HIS A 94 -16.96 -1.54 -0.73
N GLU A 95 -16.10 -2.00 -1.64
CA GLU A 95 -15.38 -3.28 -1.47
C GLU A 95 -14.03 -3.15 -0.77
N ASN A 96 -13.55 -1.95 -0.46
CA ASN A 96 -12.16 -1.73 -0.05
C ASN A 96 -11.80 -2.46 1.25
N ASP A 97 -12.69 -2.46 2.25
CA ASP A 97 -12.44 -3.16 3.51
C ASP A 97 -12.32 -4.68 3.32
N LYS A 98 -13.16 -5.26 2.45
CA LYS A 98 -13.08 -6.69 2.10
C LYS A 98 -11.73 -7.00 1.45
N TRP A 99 -11.24 -6.11 0.60
CA TRP A 99 -9.91 -6.26 0.00
C TRP A 99 -8.79 -6.08 1.03
N LEU A 100 -8.84 -5.10 1.92
CA LEU A 100 -7.82 -4.92 2.97
C LEU A 100 -7.69 -6.17 3.85
N ILE A 101 -8.80 -6.76 4.29
CA ILE A 101 -8.81 -8.01 5.06
C ILE A 101 -8.22 -9.17 4.23
N LYS A 102 -8.69 -9.34 3.00
CA LYS A 102 -8.25 -10.43 2.11
C LYS A 102 -6.75 -10.36 1.80
N LEU A 103 -6.23 -9.16 1.55
CA LEU A 103 -4.83 -8.93 1.19
C LEU A 103 -3.92 -9.10 2.41
N SER A 104 -4.31 -8.55 3.56
CA SER A 104 -3.53 -8.67 4.79
C SER A 104 -3.37 -10.13 5.23
N GLY A 105 -4.42 -10.95 5.10
CA GLY A 105 -4.36 -12.39 5.40
C GLY A 105 -3.46 -13.22 4.49
N LYS A 106 -2.99 -12.65 3.35
CA LYS A 106 -2.08 -13.32 2.41
C LYS A 106 -0.66 -12.74 2.42
N ALA A 107 -0.46 -11.60 3.08
CA ALA A 107 0.82 -10.92 3.13
C ALA A 107 1.69 -11.51 4.25
N GLY A 108 3.00 -11.60 4.03
CA GLY A 108 3.92 -11.97 5.10
C GLY A 108 4.22 -10.80 6.05
N LEU A 109 3.93 -9.58 5.62
CA LEU A 109 4.10 -8.35 6.39
C LEU A 109 3.13 -7.29 5.87
N VAL A 110 2.48 -6.55 6.77
CA VAL A 110 1.59 -5.43 6.44
C VAL A 110 2.18 -4.13 6.98
N VAL A 111 2.49 -3.19 6.08
CA VAL A 111 3.11 -1.91 6.40
C VAL A 111 2.15 -0.76 6.09
N ALA A 112 1.76 -0.05 7.13
CA ALA A 112 1.05 1.21 7.06
C ALA A 112 2.00 2.34 6.62
N ALA A 113 1.59 3.12 5.62
CA ALA A 113 2.43 4.14 5.00
C ALA A 113 1.62 5.30 4.37
N TRP A 114 0.46 5.62 4.94
CA TRP A 114 -0.54 6.54 4.35
C TRP A 114 -0.34 8.03 4.66
N GLY A 115 0.60 8.41 5.52
CA GLY A 115 0.88 9.82 5.82
C GLY A 115 -0.20 10.51 6.66
N ASN A 116 -0.02 11.81 6.92
CA ASN A 116 -0.85 12.55 7.87
C ASN A 116 -2.33 12.62 7.49
N THR A 117 -2.63 12.63 6.19
CA THR A 117 -3.99 12.74 5.67
C THR A 117 -4.82 11.47 5.86
N GLY A 118 -4.21 10.37 6.30
CA GLY A 118 -4.95 9.12 6.53
C GLY A 118 -6.04 9.23 7.60
N CYS A 119 -5.98 10.23 8.48
CA CYS A 119 -7.02 10.49 9.49
C CYS A 119 -8.31 11.10 8.91
N HIS A 120 -8.34 11.45 7.62
CA HIS A 120 -9.53 11.96 6.96
C HIS A 120 -10.72 11.03 7.20
N ILE A 121 -11.87 11.61 7.58
CA ILE A 121 -13.11 10.90 7.99
C ILE A 121 -12.91 9.78 9.02
N GLY A 122 -11.85 9.83 9.84
CA GLY A 122 -11.51 8.79 10.81
C GLY A 122 -10.96 7.50 10.21
N ARG A 123 -10.57 7.51 8.93
CA ARG A 123 -10.28 6.29 8.17
C ARG A 123 -9.08 5.51 8.70
N SER A 124 -7.99 6.18 9.07
CA SER A 124 -6.81 5.52 9.65
C SER A 124 -7.16 4.75 10.94
N HIS A 125 -8.04 5.28 11.78
CA HIS A 125 -8.49 4.62 13.00
C HIS A 125 -9.31 3.35 12.69
N GLN A 126 -10.25 3.43 11.75
CA GLN A 126 -11.03 2.27 11.30
C GLN A 126 -10.13 1.14 10.77
N VAL A 127 -9.15 1.47 9.92
CA VAL A 127 -8.24 0.48 9.35
C VAL A 127 -7.29 -0.11 10.41
N LYS A 128 -6.86 0.68 11.40
CA LYS A 128 -6.09 0.17 12.57
C LYS A 128 -6.89 -0.86 13.37
N GLN A 129 -8.20 -0.66 13.54
CA GLN A 129 -9.08 -1.64 14.20
C GLN A 129 -9.35 -2.87 13.32
N LEU A 130 -9.46 -2.66 12.01
CA LEU A 130 -9.71 -3.72 11.03
C LEU A 130 -8.53 -4.69 10.89
N LEU A 131 -7.29 -4.18 11.02
CA LEU A 131 -6.06 -4.91 10.77
C LEU A 131 -5.16 -4.94 12.02
N PRO A 132 -5.13 -6.05 12.78
CA PRO A 132 -4.48 -6.08 14.10
C PRO A 132 -2.94 -6.09 14.06
N ASN A 133 -2.31 -6.48 12.93
CA ASN A 133 -0.86 -6.69 12.83
C ASN A 133 -0.16 -5.71 11.90
N LEU A 134 -0.38 -4.41 12.13
CA LEU A 134 0.23 -3.35 11.33
C LEU A 134 1.65 -3.03 11.79
N HIS A 135 2.51 -2.78 10.81
CA HIS A 135 3.84 -2.22 11.00
C HIS A 135 3.93 -0.85 10.34
N CYS A 136 4.91 -0.03 10.72
CA CYS A 136 5.24 1.18 10.00
C CYS A 136 6.77 1.37 9.96
N LEU A 137 7.25 2.12 8.98
CA LEU A 137 8.68 2.47 8.90
C LEU A 137 9.05 3.58 9.89
N LYS A 138 8.11 4.51 10.10
CA LYS A 138 8.25 5.68 10.95
C LYS A 138 6.86 6.19 11.31
N MET A 139 6.72 6.70 12.53
CA MET A 139 5.55 7.47 12.95
C MET A 139 5.82 8.96 12.78
N ASN A 140 4.88 9.70 12.20
CA ASN A 140 4.91 11.16 12.20
C ASN A 140 4.49 11.71 13.58
N LYS A 141 4.78 12.99 13.84
CA LYS A 141 4.34 13.68 15.07
C LYS A 141 2.82 13.70 15.24
N SER A 142 2.07 13.55 14.15
CA SER A 142 0.60 13.44 14.12
C SER A 142 0.07 12.12 14.68
N GLY A 143 0.91 11.11 14.90
CA GLY A 143 0.46 9.75 15.21
C GLY A 143 0.03 8.93 13.98
N GLU A 144 0.32 9.43 12.78
CA GLU A 144 0.11 8.70 11.53
C GLU A 144 1.43 8.15 10.95
N PRO A 145 1.41 6.95 10.33
CA PRO A 145 2.57 6.33 9.72
C PRO A 145 3.06 7.16 8.53
N ALA A 146 4.36 7.41 8.49
CA ALA A 146 4.98 8.26 7.48
C ALA A 146 4.92 7.62 6.09
N HIS A 147 4.74 8.45 5.06
CA HIS A 147 4.84 8.04 3.66
C HIS A 147 6.26 7.51 3.35
N PRO A 148 6.42 6.46 2.53
CA PRO A 148 7.70 5.74 2.43
C PRO A 148 8.75 6.47 1.57
N LEU A 149 8.29 7.32 0.63
CA LEU A 149 9.11 7.95 -0.42
C LEU A 149 10.37 8.64 0.12
N TYR A 150 10.25 9.40 1.20
CA TYR A 150 11.33 10.23 1.75
C TYR A 150 12.01 9.62 3.00
N GLN A 151 11.76 8.35 3.30
CA GLN A 151 12.40 7.69 4.44
C GLN A 151 13.82 7.20 4.09
N LYS A 152 14.59 6.69 5.06
CA LYS A 152 15.91 6.07 4.80
C LYS A 152 15.77 4.65 4.27
N SER A 153 16.61 4.22 3.33
CA SER A 153 16.45 2.94 2.61
C SER A 153 16.69 1.70 3.45
N ASN A 154 17.39 1.86 4.57
CA ASN A 154 17.76 0.78 5.49
C ASN A 154 16.80 0.67 6.69
N LEU A 155 15.67 1.36 6.69
CA LEU A 155 14.69 1.20 7.77
C LEU A 155 14.12 -0.21 7.76
N LEU A 156 13.94 -0.74 8.96
CA LEU A 156 13.19 -1.97 9.21
C LEU A 156 11.77 -1.60 9.70
N PRO A 157 10.75 -2.36 9.30
CA PRO A 157 9.38 -2.15 9.75
C PRO A 157 9.29 -2.43 11.26
N LYS A 158 8.57 -1.59 11.98
CA LYS A 158 8.29 -1.77 13.42
C LYS A 158 6.81 -1.97 13.63
N GLN A 159 6.44 -2.93 14.47
CA GLN A 159 5.05 -3.14 14.85
C GLN A 159 4.49 -1.85 15.45
N MET A 160 3.29 -1.47 15.02
CA MET A 160 2.58 -0.33 15.58
C MET A 160 2.02 -0.72 16.94
N CYS A 161 2.32 0.06 17.97
CA CYS A 161 1.62 -0.05 19.25
C CYS A 161 0.19 0.48 19.04
N THR A 162 -0.80 -0.38 19.25
CA THR A 162 -2.23 -0.03 19.29
C THR A 162 -2.60 0.58 20.63
#